data_AF-A0A8S3U7X7-F1
#
_entry.id   AF-A0A8S3U7X7-F1
#
_cell.length_a   1.000
_cell.length_b   1.000
_cell.length_c   1.000
_cell.angle_alpha   90.00
_cell.angle_beta   90.00
_cell.angle_gamma   90.00
#
_symmetry.space_group_name_H-M   'P 1'
#
loop_
_entity.id
_entity.type
_entity.pdbx_description
1 polymer ?
#
loop_
_entity_poly.entity_id
_entity_poly.type
_entity_poly.pdbx_seq_one_letter_code
_entity_poly.pdbx_strand_id
1 'polypeptide(L)'
;MDNTWLQHIAKITNTKHGFSFIVSGNDSQILTQGIQDEMALVNLKTNNSIPNIHMHTGNHSFRYSPDDGANWFSIALSTGSYDIEDINNEIQRQLRLNKHNTKIIIDANRATLKATLTLAKLYQVDFKVVNNINTVLGFKWQIYTFGMITNGYTEGEHIVNIIRINSILVNSDINHEVM
;
A
#
# COMPACT_ATOMS: atom_id res chain seq x y z
N MET A 1 -60.77 -18.72 -0.22
CA MET A 1 -59.34 -19.10 -0.28
C MET A 1 -58.56 -17.98 0.38
N ASP A 2 -57.65 -18.32 1.27
CA ASP A 2 -56.90 -17.35 2.07
C ASP A 2 -55.77 -16.74 1.24
N ASN A 3 -55.94 -15.48 0.84
CA ASN A 3 -54.98 -14.75 0.00
C ASN A 3 -53.71 -14.35 0.75
N THR A 4 -53.64 -14.56 2.07
CA THR A 4 -52.45 -14.24 2.87
C THR A 4 -51.24 -15.07 2.45
N TRP A 5 -51.45 -16.31 2.02
CA TRP A 5 -50.40 -17.18 1.50
C TRP A 5 -49.82 -16.68 0.17
N LEU A 6 -50.67 -16.22 -0.74
CA LEU A 6 -50.23 -15.66 -2.02
C LEU A 6 -49.51 -14.31 -1.82
N GLN A 7 -49.95 -13.49 -0.87
CA GLN A 7 -49.25 -12.27 -0.47
C GLN A 7 -47.90 -12.56 0.20
N HIS A 8 -47.81 -13.64 0.97
CA HIS A 8 -46.56 -14.09 1.56
C HIS A 8 -45.57 -14.49 0.46
N ILE A 9 -45.99 -15.33 -0.49
CA ILE A 9 -45.18 -15.76 -1.64
C ILE A 9 -44.69 -14.55 -2.46
N ALA A 10 -45.57 -13.62 -2.82
CA ALA A 10 -45.18 -12.41 -3.56
C ALA A 10 -44.14 -11.56 -2.82
N LYS A 11 -44.22 -11.49 -1.48
CA LYS A 11 -43.27 -10.73 -0.65
C LYS A 11 -41.87 -11.35 -0.61
N ILE A 12 -41.75 -12.68 -0.72
CA ILE A 12 -40.46 -13.38 -0.77
C ILE A 12 -39.89 -13.54 -2.19
N THR A 13 -40.73 -13.47 -3.23
CA THR A 13 -40.28 -13.58 -4.63
C THR A 13 -39.99 -12.24 -5.30
N ASN A 14 -40.34 -11.11 -4.68
CA ASN A 14 -40.00 -9.79 -5.21
C ASN A 14 -38.47 -9.61 -5.26
N THR A 15 -37.98 -9.15 -6.41
CA THR A 15 -36.58 -8.79 -6.63
C THR A 15 -36.13 -7.84 -5.54
N LYS A 16 -35.20 -8.27 -4.70
CA LYS A 16 -34.62 -7.38 -3.68
C LYS A 16 -33.55 -6.56 -4.37
N HIS A 17 -33.75 -5.24 -4.40
CA HIS A 17 -32.75 -4.32 -4.91
C HIS A 17 -31.41 -4.59 -4.22
N GLY A 18 -30.35 -4.68 -5.03
CA GLY A 18 -29.06 -5.27 -4.69
C GLY A 18 -28.52 -4.99 -3.28
N PHE A 19 -27.81 -5.98 -2.75
CA PHE A 19 -27.15 -5.88 -1.46
C PHE A 19 -25.71 -5.40 -1.64
N SER A 20 -25.32 -4.36 -0.90
CA SER A 20 -23.93 -3.90 -0.82
C SER A 20 -23.39 -4.19 0.57
N PHE A 21 -22.23 -4.83 0.64
CA PHE A 21 -21.47 -4.97 1.89
C PHE A 21 -20.07 -4.38 1.70
N ILE A 22 -19.56 -3.77 2.76
CA ILE A 22 -18.19 -3.28 2.81
C ILE A 22 -17.41 -4.30 3.61
N VAL A 23 -16.42 -4.94 2.96
CA VAL A 23 -15.43 -5.74 3.66
C VAL A 23 -14.35 -4.79 4.16
N SER A 24 -14.23 -4.65 5.48
CA SER A 24 -13.14 -3.94 6.13
C SER A 24 -12.53 -4.82 7.20
N GLY A 25 -11.20 -5.02 7.13
CA GLY A 25 -10.47 -5.89 8.05
C GLY A 25 -10.71 -7.39 7.83
N ASN A 26 -10.29 -8.20 8.81
CA ASN A 26 -10.14 -9.65 8.67
C ASN A 26 -11.39 -10.44 9.11
N ASP A 27 -12.38 -9.76 9.70
CA ASP A 27 -13.48 -10.39 10.44
C ASP A 27 -14.85 -10.25 9.74
N SER A 28 -14.86 -9.88 8.46
CA SER A 28 -16.12 -9.73 7.72
C SER A 28 -16.72 -11.10 7.36
N GLN A 29 -17.96 -11.35 7.78
CA GLN A 29 -18.74 -12.54 7.44
C GLN A 29 -20.11 -12.15 6.86
N ILE A 30 -20.61 -12.92 5.89
CA ILE A 30 -21.94 -12.74 5.29
C ILE A 30 -22.78 -13.95 5.63
N LEU A 31 -24.01 -13.72 6.11
CA LEU A 31 -25.03 -14.75 6.30
C LEU A 31 -26.25 -14.40 5.45
N THR A 32 -26.57 -15.22 4.45
CA THR A 32 -27.78 -15.08 3.64
C THR A 32 -28.83 -16.11 4.09
N GLN A 33 -30.12 -15.76 4.04
CA GLN A 33 -31.23 -16.68 4.32
C GLN A 33 -31.93 -17.12 3.04
N GLY A 34 -32.12 -18.43 2.88
CA GLY A 34 -33.24 -19.03 2.15
C GLY A 34 -32.92 -19.80 0.87
N ILE A 35 -31.86 -19.43 0.14
CA ILE A 35 -31.36 -20.13 -1.05
C ILE A 35 -29.84 -19.98 -1.04
N GLN A 36 -29.11 -21.08 -1.27
CA GLN A 36 -27.65 -21.13 -1.12
C GLN A 36 -26.96 -20.59 -2.38
N ASP A 37 -27.07 -19.28 -2.60
CA ASP A 37 -26.28 -18.58 -3.61
C ASP A 37 -24.92 -18.18 -2.99
N GLU A 38 -23.81 -18.54 -3.66
CA GLU A 38 -22.46 -18.20 -3.22
C GLU A 38 -21.88 -17.06 -4.08
N MET A 39 -21.32 -16.05 -3.41
CA MET A 39 -20.57 -14.98 -4.05
C MET A 39 -19.16 -14.93 -3.47
N ALA A 40 -18.15 -14.95 -4.34
CA ALA A 40 -16.75 -14.83 -3.94
C ALA A 40 -15.99 -13.85 -4.84
N LEU A 41 -15.20 -12.95 -4.24
CA LEU A 41 -14.17 -12.22 -4.97
C LEU A 41 -12.98 -13.16 -5.19
N VAL A 42 -12.93 -13.81 -6.34
CA VAL A 42 -11.92 -14.85 -6.64
C VAL A 42 -10.52 -14.24 -6.87
N ASN A 43 -10.43 -13.06 -7.48
CA ASN A 43 -9.17 -12.37 -7.74
C ASN A 43 -9.41 -10.87 -7.95
N LEU A 44 -8.50 -10.04 -7.43
CA LEU A 44 -8.40 -8.62 -7.77
C LEU A 44 -7.00 -8.33 -8.29
N LYS A 45 -6.90 -7.98 -9.57
CA LYS A 45 -5.66 -7.51 -10.18
C LYS A 45 -5.78 -6.02 -10.47
N THR A 46 -5.01 -5.20 -9.76
CA THR A 46 -4.88 -3.77 -10.03
C THR A 46 -3.57 -3.54 -10.79
N ASN A 47 -3.60 -2.73 -11.84
CA ASN A 47 -2.41 -2.43 -12.65
C ASN A 47 -1.75 -1.14 -12.15
N ASN A 48 -1.16 -1.14 -10.94
CA ASN A 48 -0.46 0.02 -10.37
C ASN A 48 -1.24 1.36 -10.54
N SER A 49 -2.57 1.27 -10.48
CA SER A 49 -3.50 2.35 -10.86
C SER A 49 -3.82 3.27 -9.68
N ILE A 50 -3.29 2.96 -8.50
CA ILE A 50 -3.47 3.73 -7.28
C ILE A 50 -2.08 4.22 -6.87
N PRO A 51 -1.80 5.54 -7.04
CA PRO A 51 -0.52 6.08 -6.64
C PRO A 51 -0.32 5.91 -5.13
N ASN A 52 0.87 5.47 -4.74
CA ASN A 52 1.29 5.36 -3.35
C ASN A 52 2.28 6.47 -2.98
N ILE A 53 2.83 7.16 -3.97
CA ILE A 53 3.62 8.37 -3.84
C ILE A 53 2.82 9.54 -4.44
N HIS A 54 2.75 10.65 -3.70
CA HIS A 54 2.04 11.84 -4.12
C HIS A 54 2.88 13.09 -3.84
N MET A 55 3.13 13.87 -4.90
CA MET A 55 3.85 15.13 -4.79
C MET A 55 3.07 16.16 -3.96
N HIS A 56 1.74 16.19 -4.08
CA HIS A 56 0.90 17.19 -3.42
C HIS A 56 0.52 16.86 -1.97
N THR A 57 0.50 15.57 -1.58
CA THR A 57 0.14 15.17 -0.21
C THR A 57 1.34 14.91 0.69
N GLY A 58 2.57 15.06 0.17
CA GLY A 58 3.77 15.12 0.99
C GLY A 58 4.34 13.77 1.43
N ASN A 59 4.45 12.78 0.54
CA ASN A 59 5.18 11.53 0.85
C ASN A 59 6.14 11.14 -0.28
N HIS A 60 6.84 12.14 -0.82
CA HIS A 60 7.59 12.02 -2.08
C HIS A 60 9.06 12.43 -1.96
N SER A 61 9.49 12.96 -0.82
CA SER A 61 10.87 13.41 -0.65
C SER A 61 11.74 12.32 -0.03
N PHE A 62 12.99 12.26 -0.47
CA PHE A 62 14.03 11.41 0.10
C PHE A 62 15.30 12.24 0.25
N ARG A 63 15.79 12.41 1.48
CA ARG A 63 16.97 13.24 1.75
C ARG A 63 18.13 12.38 2.22
N TYR A 64 19.31 12.66 1.69
CA TYR A 64 20.52 11.92 2.01
C TYR A 64 21.76 12.82 2.08
N SER A 65 22.80 12.33 2.74
CA SER A 65 24.14 12.91 2.72
C SER A 65 25.15 11.82 2.36
N PRO A 66 26.09 12.08 1.42
CA PRO A 66 27.16 11.15 1.07
C PRO A 66 28.44 11.35 1.92
N ASP A 67 28.46 12.33 2.82
CA ASP A 67 29.65 12.89 3.47
C ASP A 67 29.42 13.20 4.96
N ASP A 68 28.80 12.25 5.65
CA ASP A 68 28.59 12.23 7.09
C ASP A 68 27.83 13.45 7.65
N GLY A 69 26.87 13.93 6.85
CA GLY A 69 25.99 15.04 7.21
C GLY A 69 26.54 16.43 6.88
N ALA A 70 27.70 16.54 6.22
CA ALA A 70 28.28 17.82 5.83
C ALA A 70 27.45 18.50 4.70
N ASN A 71 27.08 17.74 3.66
CA ASN A 71 26.23 18.20 2.58
C ASN A 71 24.99 17.31 2.43
N TRP A 72 23.84 17.95 2.23
CA TRP A 72 22.56 17.26 2.12
C TRP A 72 21.92 17.46 0.75
N PHE A 73 21.38 16.38 0.20
CA PHE A 73 20.77 16.32 -1.11
C PHE A 73 19.35 15.78 -0.98
N SER A 74 18.43 16.36 -1.74
CA SER A 74 17.02 15.96 -1.76
C SER A 74 16.66 15.37 -3.11
N ILE A 75 16.00 14.23 -3.09
CA ILE A 75 15.41 13.55 -4.23
C ILE A 75 13.90 13.71 -4.10
N ALA A 76 13.24 14.14 -5.17
CA ALA A 76 11.79 14.23 -5.25
C ALA A 76 11.29 13.15 -6.21
N LEU A 77 10.43 12.26 -5.70
CA LEU A 77 9.74 11.26 -6.49
C LEU A 77 8.49 11.86 -7.12
N SER A 78 8.23 11.53 -8.38
CA SER A 78 7.00 11.97 -9.05
C SER A 78 5.80 11.18 -8.53
N THR A 79 4.61 11.79 -8.52
CA THR A 79 3.37 11.06 -8.20
C THR A 79 3.25 9.81 -9.06
N GLY A 80 3.00 8.66 -8.43
CA GLY A 80 2.94 7.39 -9.12
C GLY A 80 2.74 6.22 -8.17
N SER A 81 2.64 5.03 -8.75
CA SER A 81 2.53 3.76 -8.04
C SER A 81 3.85 3.01 -8.22
N TYR A 82 4.59 2.88 -7.14
CA TYR A 82 5.94 2.32 -7.14
C TYR A 82 5.98 1.07 -6.26
N ASP A 83 6.60 0.01 -6.74
CA ASP A 83 7.09 -1.03 -5.85
C ASP A 83 8.39 -0.57 -5.17
N ILE A 84 8.85 -1.30 -4.13
CA ILE A 84 10.12 -0.96 -3.44
C ILE A 84 11.29 -0.91 -4.43
N GLU A 85 11.29 -1.82 -5.40
CA GLU A 85 12.31 -1.87 -6.45
C GLU A 85 12.31 -0.59 -7.29
N ASP A 86 11.14 -0.08 -7.67
CA ASP A 86 11.02 1.15 -8.47
C ASP A 86 11.49 2.38 -7.67
N ILE A 87 11.14 2.45 -6.38
CA ILE A 87 11.63 3.49 -5.47
C ILE A 87 13.15 3.46 -5.42
N ASN A 88 13.73 2.27 -5.20
CA ASN A 88 15.18 2.11 -5.15
C ASN A 88 15.83 2.49 -6.47
N ASN A 89 15.29 2.07 -7.60
CA ASN A 89 15.80 2.37 -8.93
C ASN A 89 15.81 3.89 -9.21
N GLU A 90 14.75 4.60 -8.84
CA GLU A 90 14.69 6.05 -8.99
C GLU A 90 15.70 6.75 -8.06
N ILE A 91 15.86 6.29 -6.81
CA ILE A 91 16.91 6.79 -5.92
C ILE A 91 18.29 6.55 -6.53
N GLN A 92 18.58 5.33 -7.03
CA GLN A 92 19.86 5.04 -7.68
C GLN A 92 20.12 5.95 -8.89
N ARG A 93 19.10 6.19 -9.71
CA ARG A 93 19.20 7.07 -10.87
C ARG A 93 19.56 8.50 -10.45
N GLN A 94 18.92 9.01 -9.40
CA GLN A 94 19.14 10.37 -8.89
C GLN A 94 20.50 10.50 -8.18
N LEU A 95 20.96 9.47 -7.47
CA LEU A 95 22.33 9.41 -6.93
C LEU A 95 23.37 9.58 -8.05
N ARG A 96 23.20 8.86 -9.17
CA ARG A 96 24.11 8.96 -10.33
C ARG A 96 24.07 10.34 -10.99
N LEU A 97 22.90 10.96 -11.11
CA LEU A 97 22.78 12.34 -11.62
C LEU A 97 23.54 13.35 -10.75
N ASN A 98 23.52 13.15 -9.44
CA ASN A 98 24.30 13.94 -8.48
C ASN A 98 25.78 13.53 -8.40
N LYS A 99 26.25 12.64 -9.29
CA LYS A 99 27.62 12.09 -9.30
C LYS A 99 28.02 11.38 -8.00
N HIS A 100 27.04 10.81 -7.30
CA HIS A 100 27.23 9.99 -6.12
C HIS A 100 27.11 8.49 -6.47
N ASN A 101 27.79 7.66 -5.69
CA ASN A 101 27.79 6.21 -5.89
C ASN A 101 26.48 5.59 -5.38
N THR A 102 26.13 4.40 -5.89
CA THR A 102 24.97 3.60 -5.46
C THR A 102 25.22 2.95 -4.09
N LYS A 103 25.29 3.78 -3.05
CA LYS A 103 25.71 3.44 -1.68
C LYS A 103 24.59 3.50 -0.64
N ILE A 104 23.37 3.73 -1.11
CA ILE A 104 22.12 3.66 -0.35
C ILE A 104 21.28 2.62 -1.08
N ILE A 105 20.82 1.57 -0.41
CA ILE A 105 20.00 0.54 -1.02
C ILE A 105 18.72 0.41 -0.21
N ILE A 106 17.58 0.47 -0.89
CA ILE A 106 16.27 0.15 -0.31
C ILE A 106 15.81 -1.17 -0.91
N ASP A 107 15.39 -2.12 -0.07
CA ASP A 107 14.92 -3.43 -0.50
C ASP A 107 13.75 -3.92 0.35
N ALA A 108 13.09 -4.99 -0.08
CA ALA A 108 11.96 -5.61 0.60
C ALA A 108 12.40 -6.85 1.40
N ASN A 109 12.19 -6.85 2.72
CA ASN A 109 12.17 -8.09 3.47
C ASN A 109 10.80 -8.74 3.31
N ARG A 110 10.69 -9.68 2.36
CA ARG A 110 9.44 -10.38 2.03
C ARG A 110 8.89 -11.24 3.16
N ALA A 111 9.74 -11.67 4.11
CA ALA A 111 9.31 -12.46 5.25
C ALA A 111 8.60 -11.61 6.32
N THR A 112 9.06 -10.36 6.51
CA THR A 112 8.50 -9.44 7.52
C THR A 112 7.57 -8.39 6.93
N LEU A 113 7.47 -8.31 5.61
CA LEU A 113 6.73 -7.29 4.84
C LEU A 113 7.22 -5.85 5.11
N LYS A 114 8.49 -5.71 5.51
CA LYS A 114 9.11 -4.42 5.84
C LYS A 114 10.13 -4.03 4.78
N ALA A 115 10.39 -2.72 4.68
CA ALA A 115 11.52 -2.23 3.89
C ALA A 115 12.82 -2.38 4.70
N THR A 116 13.91 -2.57 3.98
CA THR A 116 15.27 -2.52 4.52
C THR A 116 16.01 -1.34 3.92
N LEU A 117 16.92 -0.78 4.70
CA LEU A 117 17.83 0.29 4.29
C LEU A 117 19.24 -0.19 4.56
N THR A 118 20.06 -0.25 3.51
CA THR A 118 21.49 -0.52 3.64
C THR A 118 22.27 0.71 3.23
N LEU A 119 23.09 1.22 4.14
CA LEU A 119 23.95 2.38 3.92
C LEU A 119 25.42 1.97 3.85
N ALA A 120 26.19 2.62 2.99
CA ALA A 120 27.65 2.56 3.09
C ALA A 120 28.16 3.51 4.19
N LYS A 121 29.43 3.34 4.58
CA LYS A 121 30.12 4.30 5.46
C LYS A 121 29.98 5.75 4.93
N LEU A 122 29.83 6.70 5.85
CA LEU A 122 29.62 8.13 5.61
C LEU A 122 28.26 8.50 4.99
N TYR A 123 27.49 7.53 4.50
CA TYR A 123 26.16 7.83 3.98
C TYR A 123 25.15 7.91 5.11
N GLN A 124 24.28 8.92 5.04
CA GLN A 124 23.18 9.13 5.96
C GLN A 124 21.89 9.37 5.18
N VAL A 125 20.77 8.97 5.75
CA VAL A 125 19.42 9.24 5.22
C VAL A 125 18.61 9.95 6.29
N ASP A 126 18.03 11.09 5.93
CA ASP A 126 17.25 11.93 6.82
C ASP A 126 15.76 11.78 6.52
N PHE A 127 15.07 11.03 7.36
CA PHE A 127 13.61 10.90 7.36
C PHE A 127 12.93 11.89 8.31
N LYS A 128 13.68 12.78 8.95
CA LYS A 128 13.16 13.84 9.81
C LYS A 128 12.67 15.07 9.02
N VAL A 129 12.91 15.13 7.72
CA VAL A 129 12.36 16.20 6.90
C VAL A 129 10.88 16.03 6.62
N VAL A 130 10.20 17.15 6.40
CA VAL A 130 8.81 17.14 5.94
C VAL A 130 8.69 16.48 4.57
N ASN A 131 7.49 16.00 4.28
CA ASN A 131 7.10 15.40 3.02
C ASN A 131 7.83 14.09 2.63
N ASN A 132 8.42 13.40 3.61
CA ASN A 132 9.30 12.27 3.37
C ASN A 132 8.54 10.97 3.07
N ILE A 133 9.16 10.11 2.28
CA ILE A 133 8.67 8.78 1.92
C ILE A 133 8.69 7.77 3.10
N ASN A 134 9.24 8.12 4.26
CA ASN A 134 9.35 7.24 5.42
C ASN A 134 8.03 6.57 5.81
N THR A 135 6.90 7.26 5.64
CA THR A 135 5.54 6.72 5.91
C THR A 135 5.11 5.62 4.94
N VAL A 136 5.66 5.60 3.73
CA VAL A 136 5.43 4.54 2.72
C VAL A 136 6.37 3.37 2.98
N LEU A 137 7.62 3.65 3.34
CA LEU A 137 8.64 2.63 3.59
C LEU A 137 8.60 2.02 5.01
N GLY A 138 7.84 2.60 5.93
CA GLY A 138 7.71 2.08 7.29
C GLY A 138 8.83 2.49 8.26
N PHE A 139 9.64 3.50 7.91
CA PHE A 139 10.72 4.01 8.79
C PHE A 139 10.24 5.14 9.71
N LYS A 140 10.83 5.20 10.91
CA LYS A 140 10.60 6.29 11.87
C LYS A 140 11.16 7.62 11.38
N TRP A 141 10.62 8.69 11.97
CA TRP A 141 11.02 10.08 11.73
C TRP A 141 12.36 10.40 12.42
N GLN A 142 13.46 9.93 11.82
CA GLN A 142 14.81 10.09 12.35
C GLN A 142 15.86 10.09 11.23
N ILE A 143 17.13 10.28 11.62
CA ILE A 143 18.27 10.14 10.72
C ILE A 143 18.84 8.73 10.89
N TYR A 144 19.02 8.02 9.79
CA TYR A 144 19.67 6.71 9.73
C TYR A 144 21.10 6.89 9.24
N THR A 145 22.05 6.27 9.95
CA THR A 145 23.48 6.35 9.66
C THR A 145 24.08 4.95 9.55
N PHE A 146 25.32 4.84 9.10
CA PHE A 146 26.03 3.57 9.03
C PHE A 146 26.24 2.94 10.41
N GLY A 147 25.53 1.86 10.71
CA GLY A 147 25.76 1.05 11.91
C GLY A 147 26.91 0.06 11.73
N MET A 148 27.99 0.18 12.53
CA MET A 148 29.13 -0.74 12.44
C MET A 148 28.76 -2.21 12.76
N ILE A 149 27.88 -2.42 13.75
CA ILE A 149 27.47 -3.76 14.19
C ILE A 149 26.58 -4.44 13.14
N THR A 150 25.71 -3.67 12.49
CA THR A 150 24.78 -4.16 11.47
C THR A 150 25.35 -4.08 10.05
N ASN A 151 26.61 -3.63 9.90
CA ASN A 151 27.24 -3.32 8.62
C ASN A 151 26.38 -2.42 7.72
N GLY A 152 25.77 -1.39 8.32
CA GLY A 152 24.93 -0.42 7.63
C GLY A 152 23.51 -0.89 7.32
N TYR A 153 23.13 -2.12 7.68
CA TYR A 153 21.77 -2.63 7.53
C TYR A 153 20.84 -2.11 8.61
N THR A 154 19.62 -1.75 8.25
CA THR A 154 18.50 -1.45 9.16
C THR A 154 17.19 -1.87 8.53
N GLU A 155 16.29 -2.44 9.32
CA GLU A 155 14.92 -2.75 8.88
C GLU A 155 13.96 -1.66 9.40
N GLY A 156 12.96 -1.33 8.60
CA GLY A 156 11.89 -0.41 8.99
C GLY A 156 11.14 -0.89 10.24
N GLU A 157 10.69 0.05 11.05
CA GLU A 157 9.97 -0.26 12.28
C GLU A 157 8.53 -0.72 12.02
N HIS A 158 7.97 -0.37 10.85
CA HIS A 158 6.60 -0.70 10.47
C HIS A 158 6.58 -1.44 9.12
N ILE A 159 5.50 -2.22 8.90
CA ILE A 159 5.20 -2.82 7.59
C ILE A 159 5.05 -1.70 6.56
N VAL A 160 5.52 -1.95 5.34
CA VAL A 160 5.44 -0.97 4.25
C VAL A 160 4.00 -0.65 3.88
N ASN A 161 3.73 0.61 3.56
CA ASN A 161 2.42 1.08 3.13
C ASN A 161 2.44 1.40 1.62
N ILE A 162 2.67 0.36 0.82
CA ILE A 162 2.80 0.47 -0.65
C ILE A 162 1.44 0.47 -1.34
N ILE A 163 0.40 -0.05 -0.68
CA ILE A 163 -0.96 -0.08 -1.22
C ILE A 163 -1.91 0.59 -0.22
N ARG A 164 -2.35 1.82 -0.53
CA ARG A 164 -3.42 2.52 0.20
C ARG A 164 -4.78 2.23 -0.47
N ILE A 165 -5.26 0.99 -0.35
CA ILE A 165 -6.66 0.69 -0.69
C ILE A 165 -7.47 0.72 0.60
N ASN A 166 -8.30 1.75 0.75
CA ASN A 166 -9.14 1.90 1.95
C ASN A 166 -10.34 0.96 1.93
N SER A 167 -10.88 0.65 0.75
CA SER A 167 -11.96 -0.31 0.55
C SER A 167 -12.09 -0.70 -0.91
N ILE A 168 -12.65 -1.89 -1.15
CA ILE A 168 -13.11 -2.33 -2.46
C ILE A 168 -14.61 -2.50 -2.32
N LEU A 169 -15.40 -1.75 -3.10
CA LEU A 169 -16.83 -1.97 -3.19
C LEU A 169 -17.10 -2.97 -4.31
N VAL A 170 -17.64 -4.14 -3.95
CA VAL A 170 -18.13 -5.14 -4.91
C VAL A 170 -19.64 -5.09 -4.87
N ASN A 171 -20.25 -4.74 -6.00
CA ASN A 171 -21.69 -4.83 -6.18
C ASN A 171 -22.00 -6.04 -7.06
N SER A 172 -22.96 -6.86 -6.67
CA SER A 172 -23.47 -7.95 -7.51
C SER A 172 -24.98 -8.02 -7.39
N ASP A 173 -25.61 -8.27 -8.53
CA ASP A 173 -27.06 -8.36 -8.68
C ASP A 173 -27.40 -9.79 -9.11
N ILE A 174 -28.18 -10.49 -8.29
CA ILE A 174 -28.63 -11.86 -8.57
C ILE A 174 -30.08 -11.78 -9.01
N ASN A 175 -30.32 -12.02 -10.30
CA ASN A 175 -31.65 -12.05 -10.88
C ASN A 175 -32.09 -13.51 -11.09
N HIS A 176 -33.15 -13.92 -10.42
CA HIS A 176 -33.84 -15.18 -10.69
C HIS A 176 -34.97 -14.90 -11.69
N GLU A 177 -34.87 -15.41 -12.93
CA GLU A 177 -35.99 -15.43 -13.86
C GLU A 177 -36.94 -16.57 -13.46
N VAL A 178 -38.18 -16.21 -13.10
CA VAL A 178 -39.25 -17.17 -12.87
C VAL A 178 -39.87 -17.51 -14.22
N MET A 179 -39.66 -18.75 -14.69
CA MET A 179 -40.40 -19.33 -15.84
C MET A 179 -41.81 -19.76 -15.44
#